data_AF-A0A5E4IHE7-F1
#
_entry.id   AF-A0A5E4IHE7-F1
#
_cell.length_a   1.000
_cell.length_b   1.000
_cell.length_c   1.000
_cell.angle_alpha   90.00
_cell.angle_beta   90.00
_cell.angle_gamma   90.00
#
_symmetry.space_group_name_H-M   'P 1'
#
loop_
_entity.id
_entity.type
_entity.pdbx_description
1 polymer ?
#
loop_
_entity_poly.entity_id
_entity_poly.type
_entity_poly.pdbx_seq_one_letter_code
_entity_poly.pdbx_strand_id
1 'polypeptide(L)'
;MPRVFIKTAFGAIRFKCQRCGSCCHHKRPPEFEDLIPLERLKEFCEKSNLIYLTKEDIENISSQTRQKPRDFVDTLFKYDGQCVRVSDFGEKIILDFPVMKSKEDTTCVFYDDGCTIYSVRPKACRLFPFRVEEETVPQEDILLNISYNPTCPGIGEGRSADSKELKKLVTDQFMQRSEEIALELQRLAGAGKIQKDAKIYRTLPGRRSCSIKD
;
A
#
# COMPACT_ATOMS: atom_id res chain seq x y z
N MET A 1 -17.31 -6.76 13.22
CA MET A 1 -16.42 -6.17 12.22
C MET A 1 -16.72 -4.68 12.15
N PRO A 2 -15.71 -3.81 12.16
CA PRO A 2 -15.91 -2.38 11.97
C PRO A 2 -16.53 -2.11 10.60
N ARG A 3 -17.44 -1.15 10.51
CA ARG A 3 -18.01 -0.69 9.24
C ARG A 3 -17.01 0.21 8.56
N VAL A 4 -16.91 0.07 7.24
CA VAL A 4 -16.05 0.90 6.39
C VAL A 4 -16.90 1.87 5.60
N PHE A 5 -16.70 3.16 5.83
CA PHE A 5 -17.34 4.24 5.10
C PHE A 5 -16.34 4.85 4.13
N ILE A 6 -16.78 5.18 2.91
CA ILE A 6 -15.91 5.81 1.91
C ILE A 6 -16.51 7.13 1.47
N LYS A 7 -15.74 8.20 1.65
CA LYS A 7 -16.10 9.57 1.30
C LYS A 7 -15.11 10.13 0.30
N THR A 8 -15.58 10.92 -0.66
CA THR A 8 -14.74 11.73 -1.54
C THR A 8 -14.73 13.16 -0.99
N ALA A 9 -13.56 13.71 -0.68
CA ALA A 9 -13.38 15.08 -0.18
C ALA A 9 -13.28 16.13 -1.29
N PHE A 10 -13.79 15.83 -2.48
CA PHE A 10 -13.76 16.72 -3.65
C PHE A 10 -15.05 16.60 -4.45
N GLY A 11 -15.38 17.67 -5.19
CA GLY A 11 -16.51 17.72 -6.11
C GLY A 11 -16.21 17.00 -7.44
N ALA A 12 -16.87 17.39 -8.52
CA ALA A 12 -16.51 16.87 -9.84
C ALA A 12 -15.10 17.34 -10.24
N ILE A 13 -14.19 16.40 -10.46
CA ILE A 13 -12.82 16.69 -10.91
C ILE A 13 -12.54 15.94 -12.21
N ARG A 14 -11.91 16.59 -13.18
CA ARG A 14 -11.46 15.94 -14.41
C ARG A 14 -10.09 15.32 -14.22
N PHE A 15 -9.88 14.12 -14.74
CA PHE A 15 -8.59 13.46 -14.71
C PHE A 15 -8.30 12.64 -15.98
N LYS A 16 -7.08 12.81 -16.50
CA LYS A 16 -6.46 11.91 -17.47
C LYS A 16 -4.97 11.77 -17.17
N CYS A 17 -4.53 10.53 -16.97
CA CYS A 17 -3.11 10.24 -16.78
C CYS A 17 -2.31 10.68 -18.02
N GLN A 18 -1.31 11.55 -17.81
CA GLN A 18 -0.44 12.07 -18.87
C GLN A 18 0.81 11.21 -19.12
N ARG A 19 0.91 10.04 -18.46
CA ARG A 19 2.08 9.14 -18.52
C ARG A 19 3.43 9.80 -18.18
N CYS A 20 3.40 10.90 -17.42
CA CYS A 20 4.57 11.69 -17.03
C CYS A 20 5.52 11.02 -16.00
N GLY A 21 5.21 9.82 -15.53
CA GLY A 21 6.07 9.13 -14.54
C GLY A 21 6.00 9.64 -13.09
N SER A 22 5.30 10.73 -12.78
CA SER A 22 5.31 11.32 -11.42
C SER A 22 4.88 10.33 -10.31
N CYS A 23 3.99 9.38 -10.60
CA CYS A 23 3.57 8.35 -9.65
C CYS A 23 4.59 7.21 -9.45
N CYS A 24 5.58 7.10 -10.33
CA CYS A 24 6.56 6.01 -10.34
C CYS A 24 7.77 6.29 -9.44
N HIS A 25 7.74 7.31 -8.59
CA HIS A 25 8.87 7.70 -7.74
C HIS A 25 8.54 7.41 -6.27
N HIS A 26 9.26 6.47 -5.66
CA HIS A 26 9.04 6.10 -4.28
C HIS A 26 9.64 7.15 -3.35
N LYS A 27 8.90 7.49 -2.28
CA LYS A 27 9.43 8.32 -1.19
C LYS A 27 9.50 7.49 0.08
N ARG A 28 10.71 7.36 0.62
CA ARG A 28 11.01 6.63 1.87
C ARG A 28 11.66 7.61 2.84
N PRO A 29 10.91 8.18 3.79
CA PRO A 29 11.46 9.22 4.66
C PRO A 29 12.51 8.61 5.61
N PRO A 30 13.72 9.19 5.71
CA PRO A 30 14.81 8.64 6.50
C PRO A 30 14.55 8.70 8.02
N GLU A 31 13.66 9.58 8.49
CA GLU A 31 13.36 9.79 9.92
C GLU A 31 12.53 8.67 10.59
N PHE A 32 12.05 7.72 9.80
CA PHE A 32 11.38 6.53 10.33
C PHE A 32 12.37 5.40 10.57
N GLU A 33 12.00 4.37 11.31
CA GLU A 33 12.77 3.13 11.39
C GLU A 33 12.12 2.06 10.50
N ASP A 34 12.70 0.86 10.43
CA ASP A 34 12.11 -0.24 9.66
C ASP A 34 10.72 -0.64 10.16
N LEU A 35 10.49 -0.53 11.47
CA LEU A 35 9.23 -0.84 12.14
C LEU A 35 8.56 0.46 12.60
N ILE A 36 7.45 0.78 11.95
CA ILE A 36 6.64 1.97 12.19
C ILE A 36 5.55 1.60 13.20
N PRO A 37 5.54 2.19 14.40
CA PRO A 37 4.46 1.95 15.35
C PRO A 37 3.17 2.63 14.87
N LEU A 38 2.00 2.08 15.21
CA LEU A 38 0.71 2.57 14.69
C LEU A 38 0.45 4.05 14.96
N GLU A 39 0.96 4.58 16.08
CA GLU A 39 0.78 5.98 16.48
C GLU A 39 1.47 6.95 15.51
N ARG A 40 2.46 6.47 14.74
CA ARG A 40 3.18 7.24 13.72
C ARG A 40 2.71 6.94 12.29
N LEU A 41 1.71 6.07 12.11
CA LEU A 41 1.30 5.60 10.79
C LEU A 41 0.76 6.73 9.91
N LYS A 42 0.00 7.67 10.49
CA LYS A 42 -0.51 8.84 9.76
C LYS A 42 0.64 9.69 9.18
N GLU A 43 1.59 10.07 10.03
CA GLU A 43 2.78 10.83 9.64
C GLU A 43 3.58 10.08 8.55
N PHE A 44 3.73 8.76 8.70
CA PHE A 44 4.42 7.91 7.74
C PHE A 44 3.72 7.88 6.38
N CYS A 45 2.40 7.70 6.35
CA CYS A 45 1.61 7.67 5.11
C CYS A 45 1.62 9.03 4.38
N GLU A 46 1.62 10.15 5.11
CA GLU A 46 1.69 11.49 4.52
C GLU A 46 3.06 11.79 3.90
N LYS A 47 4.13 11.29 4.51
CA LYS A 47 5.51 11.57 4.09
C LYS A 47 6.07 10.57 3.08
N SER A 48 5.55 9.35 3.06
CA SER A 48 6.00 8.29 2.15
C SER A 48 5.18 8.26 0.85
N ASN A 49 5.72 7.58 -0.16
CA ASN A 49 5.00 7.26 -1.39
C ASN A 49 5.34 5.82 -1.78
N LEU A 50 4.84 4.87 -0.98
CA LEU A 50 5.01 3.44 -1.23
C LEU A 50 3.85 2.91 -2.07
N ILE A 51 4.16 2.16 -3.11
CA ILE A 51 3.15 1.54 -3.98
C ILE A 51 2.81 0.16 -3.41
N TYR A 52 1.79 0.10 -2.56
CA TYR A 52 1.33 -1.17 -1.98
C TYR A 52 0.70 -2.08 -3.03
N LEU A 53 1.04 -3.35 -2.97
CA LEU A 53 0.52 -4.39 -3.85
C LEU A 53 -0.46 -5.28 -3.09
N THR A 54 -1.56 -5.64 -3.73
CA THR A 54 -2.41 -6.76 -3.29
C THR A 54 -1.88 -8.07 -3.85
N LYS A 55 -2.30 -9.21 -3.29
CA LYS A 55 -1.98 -10.53 -3.87
C LYS A 55 -2.39 -10.63 -5.34
N GLU A 56 -3.58 -10.14 -5.67
CA GLU A 56 -4.09 -10.07 -7.04
C GLU A 56 -3.21 -9.20 -7.94
N ASP A 57 -2.68 -8.07 -7.45
CA ASP A 57 -1.75 -7.25 -8.23
C ASP A 57 -0.46 -8.04 -8.56
N ILE A 58 0.08 -8.76 -7.58
CA ILE A 58 1.29 -9.57 -7.75
C ILE A 58 1.07 -10.69 -8.76
N GLU A 59 -0.07 -11.38 -8.68
CA GLU A 59 -0.46 -12.44 -9.62
C GLU A 59 -0.63 -11.90 -11.05
N ASN A 60 -1.36 -10.80 -11.21
CA ASN A 60 -1.59 -10.16 -12.50
C ASN A 60 -0.28 -9.69 -13.16
N ILE A 61 0.60 -9.03 -12.39
CA ILE A 61 1.91 -8.59 -12.89
C ILE A 61 2.77 -9.79 -13.29
N SER A 62 2.83 -10.84 -12.45
CA SER A 62 3.61 -12.05 -12.75
C SER A 62 3.13 -12.73 -14.04
N SER A 63 1.81 -12.86 -14.19
CA SER A 63 1.18 -13.46 -15.38
C SER A 63 1.51 -12.67 -16.66
N GLN A 64 1.35 -11.35 -16.62
CA GLN A 64 1.52 -10.50 -17.80
C GLN A 64 2.99 -10.28 -18.19
N THR A 65 3.90 -10.24 -17.20
CA THR A 65 5.31 -9.90 -17.43
C THR A 65 6.24 -11.12 -17.45
N ARG A 66 5.77 -12.28 -16.98
CA ARG A 66 6.57 -13.49 -16.71
C ARG A 66 7.68 -13.30 -15.68
N GLN A 67 7.68 -12.20 -14.93
CA GLN A 67 8.60 -11.98 -13.81
C GLN A 67 8.12 -12.70 -12.56
N LYS A 68 9.05 -13.06 -11.67
CA LYS A 68 8.71 -13.66 -10.38
C LYS A 68 8.48 -12.55 -9.35
N PRO A 69 7.64 -12.76 -8.31
CA PRO A 69 7.41 -11.76 -7.27
C PRO A 69 8.68 -11.14 -6.69
N ARG A 70 9.72 -11.92 -6.43
CA ARG A 70 11.02 -11.43 -5.92
C ARG A 70 11.71 -10.36 -6.78
N ASP A 71 11.35 -10.29 -8.07
CA ASP A 71 11.96 -9.36 -9.03
C ASP A 71 11.34 -7.96 -8.91
N PHE A 72 10.09 -7.85 -8.43
CA PHE A 72 9.36 -6.58 -8.38
C PHE A 72 8.62 -6.29 -7.07
N VAL A 73 8.56 -7.24 -6.14
CA VAL A 73 8.01 -7.07 -4.79
C VAL A 73 9.15 -6.79 -3.83
N ASP A 74 8.91 -5.86 -2.91
CA ASP A 74 9.82 -5.47 -1.83
C ASP A 74 9.06 -5.53 -0.50
N THR A 75 9.73 -6.09 0.50
CA THR A 75 9.24 -6.37 1.86
C THR A 75 10.42 -6.30 2.83
N LEU A 76 10.17 -6.08 4.12
CA LEU A 76 11.25 -6.03 5.11
C LEU A 76 11.81 -7.43 5.40
N PHE A 77 10.92 -8.42 5.42
CA PHE A 77 11.26 -9.84 5.56
C PHE A 77 11.17 -10.52 4.20
N LYS A 78 11.73 -11.73 4.07
CA LYS A 78 11.59 -12.51 2.84
C LYS A 78 10.10 -12.74 2.50
N TYR A 79 9.69 -12.34 1.30
CA TYR A 79 8.31 -12.51 0.87
C TYR A 79 7.97 -13.98 0.61
N ASP A 80 6.98 -14.51 1.32
CA ASP A 80 6.46 -15.89 1.24
C ASP A 80 4.95 -15.93 0.96
N GLY A 81 4.37 -14.79 0.57
CA GLY A 81 2.92 -14.64 0.36
C GLY A 81 2.14 -14.26 1.62
N GLN A 82 2.78 -14.19 2.79
CA GLN A 82 2.17 -13.72 4.03
C GLN A 82 2.58 -12.29 4.35
N CYS A 83 1.66 -11.56 4.97
CA CYS A 83 1.79 -10.15 5.31
C CYS A 83 1.93 -9.91 6.81
N VAL A 84 1.84 -10.95 7.64
CA VAL A 84 1.90 -10.86 9.11
C VAL A 84 3.10 -11.65 9.61
N ARG A 85 3.94 -10.99 10.38
CA ARG A 85 5.05 -11.59 11.11
C ARG A 85 4.81 -11.39 12.60
N VAL A 86 5.37 -12.29 13.40
CA VAL A 86 5.38 -12.17 14.85
C VAL A 86 6.82 -12.24 15.33
N SER A 87 7.23 -11.28 16.14
CA SER A 87 8.56 -11.26 16.75
C SER A 87 8.46 -11.07 18.27
N ASP A 88 9.61 -11.09 18.93
CA ASP A 88 9.77 -10.79 20.36
C ASP A 88 8.82 -11.64 21.22
N PHE A 89 8.86 -12.97 21.01
CA PHE A 89 8.06 -13.94 21.76
C PHE A 89 6.54 -13.63 21.77
N GLY A 90 6.03 -13.05 20.70
CA GLY A 90 4.60 -12.73 20.55
C GLY A 90 4.23 -11.31 20.95
N GLU A 91 5.18 -10.48 21.37
CA GLU A 91 4.94 -9.08 21.77
C GLU A 91 4.77 -8.14 20.59
N LYS A 92 5.27 -8.50 19.40
CA LYS A 92 5.18 -7.66 18.20
C LYS A 92 4.47 -8.38 17.07
N ILE A 93 3.38 -7.78 16.60
CA ILE A 93 2.72 -8.12 15.34
C ILE A 93 3.25 -7.15 14.29
N ILE A 94 3.92 -7.66 13.26
CA ILE A 94 4.50 -6.85 12.20
C ILE A 94 3.73 -7.10 10.92
N LEU A 95 3.07 -6.06 10.43
CA LEU A 95 2.37 -6.03 9.16
C LEU A 95 3.36 -5.65 8.07
N ASP A 96 3.92 -6.65 7.39
CA ASP A 96 4.92 -6.50 6.32
C ASP A 96 4.24 -6.57 4.94
N PHE A 97 3.60 -5.46 4.52
CA PHE A 97 2.85 -5.47 3.26
C PHE A 97 3.80 -5.37 2.07
N PRO A 98 3.56 -6.17 1.01
CA PRO A 98 4.35 -6.08 -0.21
C PRO A 98 4.18 -4.70 -0.86
N VAL A 99 5.30 -4.07 -1.18
CA VAL A 99 5.35 -2.84 -1.96
C VAL A 99 6.07 -3.10 -3.28
N MET A 100 5.84 -2.23 -4.25
CA MET A 100 6.60 -2.24 -5.49
C MET A 100 8.07 -1.93 -5.20
N LYS A 101 8.95 -2.74 -5.79
CA LYS A 101 10.40 -2.53 -5.72
C LYS A 101 10.80 -1.27 -6.48
N SER A 102 11.81 -0.59 -5.95
CA SER A 102 12.41 0.57 -6.61
C SER A 102 13.85 0.31 -7.04
N LYS A 103 14.30 1.04 -8.06
CA LYS A 103 15.69 1.13 -8.49
C LYS A 103 16.52 2.00 -7.52
N GLU A 104 17.75 2.31 -7.93
CA GLU A 104 18.70 3.12 -7.17
C GLU A 104 18.29 4.56 -7.00
N ASP A 105 17.78 5.13 -8.08
CA ASP A 105 17.24 6.48 -8.15
C ASP A 105 15.84 6.62 -7.54
N THR A 106 15.37 5.61 -6.78
CA THR A 106 14.02 5.53 -6.17
C THR A 106 12.85 5.38 -7.15
N THR A 107 13.11 5.33 -8.46
CA THR A 107 12.06 5.04 -9.45
C THR A 107 11.56 3.61 -9.30
N CYS A 108 10.31 3.36 -9.69
CA CYS A 108 9.72 2.02 -9.77
C CYS A 108 10.55 1.14 -10.70
N VAL A 109 10.69 -0.15 -10.36
CA VAL A 109 11.42 -1.12 -11.20
C VAL A 109 10.89 -1.21 -12.64
N PHE A 110 9.62 -0.89 -12.85
CA PHE A 110 8.95 -0.88 -14.16
C PHE A 110 8.93 0.51 -14.84
N TYR A 111 9.62 1.51 -14.30
CA TYR A 111 9.70 2.82 -14.93
C TYR A 111 10.84 2.86 -15.96
N ASP A 112 10.54 3.25 -17.19
CA ASP A 112 11.51 3.51 -18.27
C ASP A 112 10.90 4.57 -19.20
N ASP A 113 11.17 5.84 -18.89
CA ASP A 113 10.52 7.03 -19.49
C ASP A 113 8.99 6.92 -19.59
N GLY A 114 8.40 6.20 -18.63
CA GLY A 114 7.03 5.73 -18.70
C GLY A 114 6.86 4.41 -17.94
N CYS A 115 5.62 4.05 -17.62
CA CYS A 115 5.35 2.77 -16.96
C CYS A 115 5.28 1.66 -18.02
N THR A 116 6.22 0.71 -17.99
CA THR A 116 6.28 -0.41 -18.95
C THR A 116 5.16 -1.43 -18.75
N ILE A 117 4.54 -1.45 -17.56
CA ILE A 117 3.40 -2.32 -17.22
C ILE A 117 2.06 -1.55 -17.19
N TYR A 118 1.92 -0.50 -17.98
CA TYR A 118 0.77 0.43 -17.90
C TYR A 118 -0.61 -0.27 -17.93
N SER A 119 -0.76 -1.32 -18.74
CA SER A 119 -1.99 -2.10 -18.90
C SER A 119 -2.35 -2.97 -17.69
N VAL A 120 -1.35 -3.36 -16.90
CA VAL A 120 -1.49 -4.25 -15.72
C VAL A 120 -1.07 -3.52 -14.43
N ARG A 121 -1.17 -2.19 -14.41
CA ARG A 121 -0.85 -1.38 -13.23
C ARG A 121 -1.60 -1.88 -11.99
N PRO A 122 -0.95 -1.91 -10.82
CA PRO A 122 -1.60 -2.32 -9.59
C PRO A 122 -2.69 -1.31 -9.18
N LYS A 123 -3.62 -1.72 -8.32
CA LYS A 123 -4.73 -0.88 -7.84
C LYS A 123 -4.24 0.49 -7.32
N ALA A 124 -3.16 0.51 -6.53
CA ALA A 124 -2.54 1.75 -6.04
C ALA A 124 -2.12 2.71 -7.17
N CYS A 125 -1.52 2.19 -8.24
CA CYS A 125 -1.11 3.00 -9.40
C CYS A 125 -2.28 3.46 -10.27
N ARG A 126 -3.41 2.72 -10.29
CA ARG A 126 -4.65 3.15 -10.95
C ARG A 126 -5.37 4.24 -10.15
N LEU A 127 -5.23 4.19 -8.83
CA LEU A 127 -5.82 5.17 -7.93
C LEU A 127 -5.10 6.52 -8.00
N PHE A 128 -3.81 6.58 -8.31
CA PHE A 128 -3.10 7.86 -8.48
C PHE A 128 -3.77 8.73 -9.57
N PRO A 129 -3.98 10.05 -9.33
CA PRO A 129 -3.45 10.90 -8.25
C PRO A 129 -4.35 10.98 -7.01
N PHE A 130 -5.39 10.16 -6.91
CA PHE A 130 -6.25 10.10 -5.74
C PHE A 130 -5.51 9.45 -4.57
N ARG A 131 -5.68 10.00 -3.38
CA ARG A 131 -5.06 9.54 -2.13
C ARG A 131 -6.16 9.10 -1.17
N VAL A 132 -5.86 8.11 -0.34
CA VAL A 132 -6.80 7.62 0.67
C VAL A 132 -6.19 7.90 2.03
N GLU A 133 -6.93 8.65 2.83
CA GLU A 133 -6.64 8.87 4.24
C GLU A 133 -7.59 7.99 5.06
N GLU A 134 -7.02 7.21 5.97
CA GLU A 134 -7.77 6.33 6.86
C GLU A 134 -7.95 7.03 8.21
N GLU A 135 -9.19 7.15 8.67
CA GLU A 135 -9.54 7.74 9.96
C GLU A 135 -10.40 6.76 10.75
N THR A 136 -10.00 6.46 11.99
CA THR A 136 -10.88 5.75 12.94
C THR A 136 -11.92 6.73 13.45
N VAL A 137 -13.19 6.38 13.29
CA VAL A 137 -14.35 7.18 13.73
C VAL A 137 -15.02 6.49 14.94
N PRO A 138 -15.99 7.13 15.63
CA PRO A 138 -16.61 6.55 16.81
C PRO A 138 -17.12 5.12 16.57
N GLN A 139 -17.07 4.28 17.61
CA GLN A 139 -17.41 2.84 17.56
C GLN A 139 -16.37 1.97 16.84
N GLU A 140 -15.14 2.47 16.66
CA GLU A 140 -14.03 1.78 15.96
C GLU A 140 -14.31 1.51 14.48
N ASP A 141 -15.29 2.22 13.90
CA ASP A 141 -15.56 2.20 12.46
C ASP A 141 -14.44 2.93 11.70
N ILE A 142 -14.31 2.67 10.40
CA ILE A 142 -13.24 3.19 9.55
C ILE A 142 -13.82 4.10 8.48
N LEU A 143 -13.32 5.34 8.40
CA LEU A 143 -13.59 6.27 7.32
C LEU A 143 -12.40 6.35 6.37
N LEU A 144 -12.63 6.00 5.11
CA LEU A 144 -11.67 6.15 4.02
C LEU A 144 -12.02 7.41 3.25
N ASN A 145 -11.21 8.46 3.44
CA ASN A 145 -11.39 9.73 2.77
C ASN A 145 -10.52 9.80 1.51
N ILE A 146 -11.15 9.94 0.36
CA ILE A 146 -10.48 10.06 -0.93
C ILE A 146 -10.23 11.53 -1.23
N SER A 147 -8.96 11.93 -1.27
CA SER A 147 -8.47 13.24 -1.72
C SER A 147 -7.68 13.07 -3.03
N TYR A 148 -6.99 14.10 -3.52
CA TYR A 148 -6.14 14.01 -4.71
C TYR A 148 -4.90 14.88 -4.59
N ASN A 149 -3.84 14.53 -5.33
CA ASN A 149 -2.66 15.37 -5.47
C ASN A 149 -2.91 16.49 -6.52
N PRO A 150 -3.06 17.75 -6.11
CA PRO A 150 -3.37 18.85 -7.03
C PRO A 150 -2.22 19.19 -7.98
N THR A 151 -0.99 18.76 -7.67
CA THR A 151 0.20 19.00 -8.51
C THR A 151 0.33 17.99 -9.65
N CYS A 152 -0.54 16.99 -9.73
CA CYS A 152 -0.49 16.02 -10.82
C CYS A 152 -0.88 16.70 -12.15
N PRO A 153 -0.08 16.60 -13.21
CA PRO A 153 -0.36 17.24 -14.50
C PRO A 153 -1.57 16.65 -15.23
N GLY A 154 -2.15 15.55 -14.72
CA GLY A 154 -3.39 14.98 -15.25
C GLY A 154 -4.65 15.54 -14.63
N ILE A 155 -4.55 16.32 -13.55
CA ILE A 155 -5.71 16.98 -12.92
C ILE A 155 -6.19 18.11 -13.81
N GLY A 156 -7.51 18.20 -14.00
CA GLY A 156 -8.13 19.16 -14.91
C GLY A 156 -8.24 18.66 -16.35
N GLU A 157 -7.58 17.56 -16.69
CA GLU A 157 -7.55 16.98 -18.03
C GLU A 157 -8.58 15.87 -18.23
N GLY A 158 -9.00 15.64 -19.48
CA GLY A 158 -9.86 14.51 -19.85
C GLY A 158 -11.27 14.53 -19.25
N ARG A 159 -11.77 13.35 -18.84
CA ARG A 159 -13.15 13.16 -18.37
C ARG A 159 -13.26 13.35 -16.86
N SER A 160 -14.47 13.62 -16.38
CA SER A 160 -14.77 13.58 -14.95
C SER A 160 -14.40 12.23 -14.36
N ALA A 161 -13.67 12.24 -13.26
CA ALA A 161 -13.27 11.04 -12.54
C ALA A 161 -14.52 10.31 -12.03
N ASP A 162 -14.57 9.01 -12.28
CA ASP A 162 -15.69 8.18 -11.85
C ASP A 162 -15.55 7.86 -10.36
N SER A 163 -16.38 8.51 -9.54
CA SER A 163 -16.37 8.31 -8.10
C SER A 163 -16.74 6.88 -7.69
N LYS A 164 -17.53 6.15 -8.50
CA LYS A 164 -17.84 4.74 -8.24
C LYS A 164 -16.63 3.86 -8.51
N GLU A 165 -15.92 4.11 -9.61
CA GLU A 165 -14.68 3.41 -9.95
C GLU A 165 -13.62 3.62 -8.87
N LEU A 166 -13.43 4.87 -8.42
CA LEU A 166 -12.48 5.19 -7.34
C LEU A 166 -12.85 4.50 -6.04
N LYS A 167 -14.11 4.59 -5.61
CA LYS A 167 -14.59 3.90 -4.40
C LYS A 167 -14.36 2.41 -4.50
N LYS A 168 -14.64 1.79 -5.66
CA LYS A 168 -14.39 0.37 -5.89
C LYS A 168 -12.90 0.02 -5.72
N LEU A 169 -11.99 0.77 -6.35
CA LEU A 169 -10.55 0.55 -6.20
C LEU A 169 -10.10 0.62 -4.74
N VAL A 170 -10.62 1.59 -3.98
CA VAL A 170 -10.33 1.77 -2.55
C VAL A 170 -10.90 0.62 -1.73
N THR A 171 -12.16 0.24 -1.95
CA THR A 171 -12.79 -0.90 -1.28
C THR A 171 -12.01 -2.19 -1.55
N ASP A 172 -11.72 -2.50 -2.81
CA ASP A 172 -11.03 -3.73 -3.19
C ASP A 172 -9.64 -3.78 -2.55
N GLN A 173 -8.90 -2.67 -2.56
CA GLN A 173 -7.58 -2.60 -1.93
C GLN A 173 -7.64 -2.76 -0.41
N PHE A 174 -8.62 -2.13 0.25
CA PHE A 174 -8.79 -2.18 1.71
C PHE A 174 -9.27 -3.55 2.19
N MET A 175 -10.30 -4.10 1.54
CA MET A 175 -10.93 -5.37 1.92
C MET A 175 -10.00 -6.55 1.74
N GLN A 176 -9.33 -6.66 0.59
CA GLN A 176 -8.37 -7.75 0.32
C GLN A 176 -7.28 -7.79 1.40
N ARG A 177 -6.71 -6.64 1.74
CA ARG A 177 -5.70 -6.54 2.80
C ARG A 177 -6.26 -6.89 4.18
N SER A 178 -7.43 -6.36 4.52
CA SER A 178 -8.03 -6.56 5.85
C SER A 178 -8.42 -8.01 6.10
N GLU A 179 -8.98 -8.70 5.10
CA GLU A 179 -9.36 -10.10 5.18
C GLU A 179 -8.13 -11.01 5.35
N GLU A 180 -7.09 -10.82 4.52
CA GLU A 180 -5.84 -11.58 4.61
C GLU A 180 -5.19 -11.46 6.00
N ILE A 181 -5.15 -10.24 6.55
CA ILE A 181 -4.59 -9.98 7.89
C ILE A 181 -5.44 -10.63 8.97
N ALA A 182 -6.76 -10.48 8.91
CA ALA A 182 -7.67 -10.99 9.94
C ALA A 182 -7.59 -12.51 10.07
N LEU A 183 -7.57 -13.23 8.93
CA LEU A 183 -7.42 -14.68 8.90
C LEU A 183 -6.10 -15.13 9.53
N GLU A 184 -5.01 -14.46 9.20
CA GLU A 184 -3.69 -14.82 9.70
C GLU A 184 -3.53 -14.50 11.20
N LEU A 185 -4.04 -13.35 11.66
CA LEU A 185 -4.07 -13.01 13.08
C LEU A 185 -4.91 -14.00 13.88
N GLN A 186 -6.08 -14.41 13.38
CA GLN A 186 -6.91 -15.42 14.03
C GLN A 186 -6.17 -16.76 14.16
N ARG A 187 -5.47 -17.19 13.09
CA ARG A 187 -4.68 -18.42 13.08
C ARG A 187 -3.53 -18.37 14.09
N LEU A 188 -2.80 -17.27 14.13
CA LEU A 188 -1.66 -17.07 15.04
C LEU A 188 -2.11 -16.96 16.51
N ALA A 189 -3.21 -16.27 16.78
CA ALA A 189 -3.80 -16.17 18.10
C ALA A 189 -4.31 -17.54 18.59
N GLY A 190 -5.01 -18.30 17.73
CA GLY A 190 -5.47 -19.66 18.05
C GLY A 190 -4.32 -20.64 18.31
N ALA A 191 -3.14 -20.40 17.74
CA ALA A 191 -1.93 -21.16 18.01
C ALA A 191 -1.12 -20.66 19.22
N GLY A 192 -1.61 -19.66 19.97
CA GLY A 192 -0.91 -19.10 21.14
C GLY A 192 0.38 -18.34 20.81
N LYS A 193 0.55 -17.89 19.55
CA LYS A 193 1.77 -17.21 19.10
C LYS A 193 1.78 -15.71 19.37
N ILE A 194 0.64 -15.13 19.72
CA ILE A 194 0.45 -13.68 19.92
C ILE A 194 0.09 -13.44 21.39
N GLN A 195 0.78 -12.50 22.02
CA GLN A 195 0.44 -12.06 23.37
C GLN A 195 -0.77 -11.11 23.37
N LYS A 196 -1.48 -11.03 24.49
CA LYS A 196 -2.73 -10.27 24.61
C LYS A 196 -2.53 -8.76 24.38
N ASP A 197 -1.37 -8.24 24.75
CA ASP A 197 -0.96 -6.84 24.67
C ASP A 197 0.07 -6.60 23.54
N ALA A 198 0.12 -7.51 22.56
CA ALA A 198 1.01 -7.40 21.42
C ALA A 198 0.79 -6.07 20.68
N LYS A 199 1.90 -5.40 20.36
CA LYS A 199 1.90 -4.14 19.64
C LYS A 199 1.99 -4.39 18.14
N ILE A 200 1.22 -3.60 17.38
CA ILE A 200 1.19 -3.71 15.92
C ILE A 200 2.18 -2.70 15.32
N TYR A 201 2.93 -3.15 14.32
CA TYR A 201 3.87 -2.33 13.56
C TYR A 201 3.60 -2.48 12.06
N ARG A 202 3.87 -1.41 11.31
CA ARG A 202 3.98 -1.41 9.84
C ARG A 202 5.45 -1.44 9.43
N THR A 203 5.76 -1.93 8.24
CA THR A 203 7.14 -1.97 7.75
C THR A 203 7.48 -0.83 6.80
N LEU A 204 8.74 -0.40 6.81
CA LEU A 204 9.36 0.44 5.80
C LEU A 204 10.40 -0.38 5.01
N PRO A 205 9.98 -1.11 3.95
CA PRO A 205 10.89 -1.89 3.10
C PRO A 205 11.72 -0.99 2.17
N GLY A 206 12.80 -1.54 1.59
CA GLY A 206 13.58 -0.90 0.54
C GLY A 206 14.68 0.07 1.02
N ARG A 207 15.04 0.04 2.31
CA ARG A 207 16.26 0.70 2.82
C ARG A 207 17.48 -0.15 2.47
N ARG A 208 18.32 0.37 1.55
CA ARG A 208 19.49 -0.33 1.00
C ARG A 208 20.57 -0.71 2.03
N SER A 209 20.58 -0.05 3.19
CA SER A 209 21.51 -0.35 4.30
C SER A 209 21.03 -1.49 5.20
N CYS A 210 19.81 -1.99 5.02
CA CYS A 210 19.24 -3.05 5.83
C CYS A 210 19.18 -4.34 4.99
N SER A 211 19.89 -5.38 5.42
CA SER A 211 19.72 -6.72 4.87
C SER A 211 18.27 -7.17 5.09
N ILE A 212 17.70 -7.88 4.10
CA ILE A 212 16.40 -8.55 4.26
C ILE A 212 16.48 -9.40 5.53
N LYS A 213 15.50 -9.23 6.43
CA LYS A 213 15.43 -9.99 7.67
C LYS A 213 14.86 -11.39 7.37
N ASP A 214 15.48 -12.41 7.95
CA ASP A 214 14.98 -13.79 7.91
C ASP A 214 13.79 -13.99 8.86
#